data_AF-A0A1S0TSH8-F1
#
_entry.id   AF-A0A1S0TSH8-F1
#
_cell.length_a   1.000
_cell.length_b   1.000
_cell.length_c   1.000
_cell.angle_alpha   90.00
_cell.angle_beta   90.00
_cell.angle_gamma   90.00
#
_symmetry.space_group_name_H-M   'P 1'
#
loop_
_entity.id
_entity.type
_entity.pdbx_description
1 polymer ?
#
loop_
_entity_poly.entity_id
_entity_poly.type
_entity_poly.pdbx_seq_one_letter_code
_entity_poly.pdbx_strand_id
1 'polypeptide(L)'
;MGRLPKYINLSAYDGHAVKTLVGYIQNDDQRSITLSFYALADLIDLSRSLLMLGLLEQLEHILVEIASQKTDYLIQALIIVGSERSIFGGITARQKIERIAATKFQDIVQHKLFGHIPPIIFANVISRCDLNVEKEINVVDAAIVWIWQQEKSLISSALVFSRIRSAFLSHGDRNSIRERLRTLPNGEKLRISFSFKLFFFFVI
;
A
#
# COMPACT_ATOMS: atom_id res chain seq x y z
N MET A 1 37.08 14.35 15.87
CA MET A 1 36.09 15.26 15.25
C MET A 1 36.11 15.02 13.74
N GLY A 2 35.09 14.39 13.17
CA GLY A 2 35.03 14.14 11.72
C GLY A 2 34.74 15.43 10.94
N ARG A 3 35.44 15.66 9.82
CA ARG A 3 35.12 16.78 8.91
C ARG A 3 33.76 16.52 8.26
N LEU A 4 32.82 17.44 8.45
CA LEU A 4 31.58 17.44 7.70
C LEU A 4 31.88 17.69 6.21
N PRO A 5 31.25 16.94 5.28
CA PRO A 5 31.40 17.19 3.86
C PRO A 5 30.82 18.57 3.51
N LYS A 6 31.47 19.27 2.58
CA LYS A 6 31.03 20.60 2.10
C LYS A 6 29.73 20.53 1.30
N TYR A 7 29.42 19.37 0.73
CA TYR A 7 28.26 19.14 -0.13
C TYR A 7 27.65 17.78 0.17
N ILE A 8 26.32 17.70 0.09
CA ILE A 8 25.55 16.46 0.16
C ILE A 8 24.96 16.23 -1.22
N ASN A 9 25.13 15.02 -1.78
CA ASN A 9 24.54 14.68 -3.06
C ASN A 9 23.08 14.21 -2.86
N LEU A 10 22.14 15.03 -3.35
CA LEU A 10 20.70 14.72 -3.34
C LEU A 10 20.14 14.48 -4.75
N SER A 11 21.00 14.20 -5.74
CA SER A 11 20.58 14.02 -7.15
C SER A 11 19.64 12.84 -7.40
N ALA A 12 19.48 11.96 -6.41
CA ALA A 12 18.55 10.82 -6.46
C ALA A 12 17.10 11.22 -6.16
N TYR A 13 16.86 12.44 -5.68
CA TYR A 13 15.53 12.94 -5.31
C TYR A 13 15.03 13.97 -6.32
N ASP A 14 13.71 14.10 -6.41
CA ASP A 14 13.05 15.13 -7.20
C ASP A 14 13.52 16.55 -6.79
N GLY A 15 13.83 17.37 -7.79
CA GLY A 15 14.35 18.72 -7.57
C GLY A 15 13.37 19.64 -6.83
N HIS A 16 12.05 19.47 -7.01
CA HIS A 16 11.04 20.23 -6.28
C HIS A 16 10.95 19.76 -4.82
N ALA A 17 11.10 18.46 -4.56
CA ALA A 17 11.20 17.95 -3.20
C ALA A 17 12.40 18.55 -2.46
N VAL A 18 13.59 18.53 -3.09
CA VAL A 18 14.81 19.11 -2.50
C VAL A 18 14.66 20.61 -2.28
N LYS A 19 14.12 21.36 -3.26
CA LYS A 19 13.90 22.80 -3.12
C LYS A 19 12.92 23.12 -1.98
N THR A 20 11.86 22.32 -1.85
CA THR A 20 10.88 22.45 -0.77
C THR A 20 11.51 22.20 0.60
N LEU A 21 12.31 21.13 0.73
CA LEU A 21 13.05 20.84 1.95
C LEU A 21 13.97 22.01 2.36
N VAL A 22 14.72 22.57 1.40
CA VAL A 22 15.64 23.71 1.66
C VAL A 22 14.86 24.94 2.13
N GLY A 23 13.75 25.27 1.47
CA GLY A 23 12.91 26.39 1.89
C GLY A 23 12.34 26.20 3.31
N TYR A 24 11.96 24.97 3.67
CA TYR A 24 11.49 24.66 5.03
C TYR A 24 12.60 24.92 6.06
N ILE A 25 13.83 24.48 5.79
CA ILE A 25 15.00 24.72 6.67
C ILE A 25 15.28 26.22 6.83
N GLN A 26 15.04 26.99 5.77
CA GLN A 26 15.23 28.45 5.75
C GLN A 26 14.09 29.23 6.40
N ASN A 27 13.04 28.55 6.89
CA ASN A 27 11.80 29.14 7.41
C ASN A 27 11.04 29.99 6.37
N ASP A 28 11.14 29.62 5.09
CA ASP A 28 10.32 30.23 4.05
C ASP A 28 8.84 29.85 4.26
N ASP A 29 7.93 30.77 3.95
CA ASP A 29 6.49 30.48 4.03
C ASP A 29 6.08 29.50 2.90
N GLN A 30 5.87 28.23 3.27
CA GLN A 30 5.62 27.14 2.32
C GLN A 30 4.13 26.86 2.07
N ARG A 31 3.24 27.76 2.48
CA ARG A 31 1.77 27.57 2.48
C ARG A 31 1.15 27.32 1.10
N SER A 32 1.87 27.50 -0.01
CA SER A 32 1.34 27.35 -1.37
C SER A 32 2.14 26.40 -2.27
N ILE A 33 2.88 25.45 -1.70
CA ILE A 33 3.66 24.49 -2.52
C ILE A 33 2.76 23.36 -3.00
N THR A 34 2.42 23.39 -4.28
CA THR A 34 1.76 22.28 -4.97
C THR A 34 2.80 21.23 -5.33
N LEU A 35 2.85 20.12 -4.60
CA LEU A 35 3.76 19.00 -4.88
C LEU A 35 3.09 17.97 -5.79
N SER A 36 3.86 17.41 -6.72
CA SER A 36 3.50 16.17 -7.39
C SER A 36 3.57 14.99 -6.41
N PHE A 37 2.92 13.87 -6.70
CA PHE A 37 3.04 12.67 -5.85
C PHE A 37 4.47 12.14 -5.74
N TYR A 38 5.27 12.25 -6.81
CA TYR A 38 6.69 11.88 -6.79
C TYR A 38 7.49 12.79 -5.86
N ALA A 39 7.29 14.11 -5.98
CA ALA A 39 7.95 15.08 -5.11
C ALA A 39 7.51 14.92 -3.64
N LEU A 40 6.24 14.61 -3.38
CA LEU A 40 5.73 14.33 -2.04
C LEU A 40 6.36 13.07 -1.45
N ALA A 41 6.47 11.98 -2.23
CA ALA A 41 7.10 10.74 -1.79
C ALA A 41 8.58 10.95 -1.40
N ASP A 42 9.32 11.65 -2.26
CA ASP A 42 10.73 11.97 -2.02
C ASP A 42 10.91 12.91 -0.83
N LEU A 43 10.02 13.90 -0.69
CA LEU A 43 10.07 14.84 0.44
C LEU A 43 9.77 14.15 1.78
N ILE A 44 8.82 13.20 1.81
CA ILE A 44 8.56 12.37 2.99
C ILE A 44 9.81 11.55 3.34
N ASP A 45 10.45 10.93 2.34
CA ASP A 45 11.63 10.11 2.55
C ASP A 45 12.84 10.91 3.03
N LEU A 46 13.07 12.09 2.45
CA LEU A 46 14.07 13.06 2.88
C LEU A 46 13.83 13.54 4.30
N SER A 47 12.60 13.97 4.60
CA SER A 47 12.22 14.46 5.93
C SER A 47 12.46 13.41 7.00
N ARG A 48 12.14 12.15 6.70
CA ARG A 48 12.43 11.02 7.59
C ARG A 48 13.92 10.77 7.75
N SER A 49 14.66 10.68 6.64
CA SER A 49 16.10 10.39 6.64
C SER A 49 16.92 11.44 7.40
N LEU A 50 16.46 12.68 7.39
CA LEU A 50 17.07 13.81 8.08
C LEU A 50 16.47 14.06 9.48
N LEU A 51 15.57 13.19 9.95
CA LEU A 51 14.89 13.30 11.25
C LEU A 51 14.15 14.64 11.46
N MET A 52 13.60 15.19 10.38
CA MET A 52 12.79 16.42 10.40
C MET A 52 11.34 16.10 10.75
N LEU A 53 11.12 15.71 12.01
CA LEU A 53 9.85 15.16 12.48
C LEU A 53 8.65 16.11 12.29
N GLY A 54 8.84 17.42 12.50
CA GLY A 54 7.77 18.41 12.33
C GLY A 54 7.31 18.54 10.86
N LEU A 55 8.25 18.48 9.91
CA LEU A 55 7.91 18.46 8.48
C LEU A 55 7.26 17.13 8.11
N LEU A 56 7.80 16.01 8.60
CA LEU A 56 7.24 14.69 8.34
C LEU A 56 5.77 14.58 8.79
N GLU A 57 5.45 15.08 9.98
CA GLU A 57 4.07 15.10 10.50
C GLU A 57 3.12 15.90 9.60
N GLN A 58 3.55 17.07 9.12
CA GLN A 58 2.77 17.90 8.20
C GLN A 58 2.53 17.19 6.86
N LEU A 59 3.56 16.55 6.30
CA LEU A 59 3.46 15.82 5.03
C LEU A 59 2.57 14.60 5.16
N GLU A 60 2.63 13.89 6.29
CA GLU A 60 1.75 12.78 6.59
C GLU A 60 0.28 13.22 6.70
N HIS A 61 0.02 14.38 7.28
CA HIS A 61 -1.32 14.97 7.32
C HIS A 61 -1.83 15.28 5.91
N ILE A 62 -1.03 15.99 5.11
CA ILE A 62 -1.35 16.32 3.71
C ILE A 62 -1.63 15.05 2.91
N LEU A 63 -0.82 14.00 3.08
CA LEU A 63 -0.99 12.73 2.39
C LEU A 63 -2.34 12.06 2.72
N VAL A 64 -2.78 12.11 3.98
CA VAL A 64 -4.10 11.60 4.40
C VAL A 64 -5.22 12.44 3.80
N GLU A 65 -5.10 13.76 3.83
CA GLU A 65 -6.11 14.68 3.26
C GLU A 65 -6.31 14.42 1.76
N ILE A 66 -5.23 14.39 0.97
CA ILE A 66 -5.35 14.16 -0.48
C ILE A 66 -5.88 12.76 -0.79
N ALA A 67 -5.51 11.74 -0.01
CA ALA A 67 -6.02 10.37 -0.17
C ALA A 67 -7.53 10.26 0.05
N SER A 68 -8.11 11.14 0.88
CA SER A 68 -9.55 11.15 1.13
C SER A 68 -10.37 11.70 -0.05
N GLN A 69 -9.76 12.52 -0.91
CA GLN A 69 -10.48 13.30 -1.93
C GLN A 69 -10.85 12.49 -3.17
N LYS A 70 -9.90 11.76 -3.78
CA LYS A 70 -10.09 11.04 -5.05
C LYS A 70 -9.44 9.66 -5.02
N THR A 71 -10.02 8.71 -5.76
CA THR A 71 -9.49 7.34 -5.85
C THR A 71 -8.09 7.30 -6.46
N ASP A 72 -7.80 8.11 -7.49
CA ASP A 72 -6.44 8.22 -8.05
C ASP A 72 -5.41 8.58 -6.97
N TYR A 73 -5.73 9.57 -6.14
CA TYR A 73 -4.86 10.05 -5.07
C TYR A 73 -4.71 9.04 -3.94
N LEU A 74 -5.78 8.31 -3.63
CA LEU A 74 -5.75 7.21 -2.68
C LEU A 74 -4.82 6.08 -3.13
N ILE A 75 -4.87 5.69 -4.41
CA ILE A 75 -3.96 4.67 -4.96
C ILE A 75 -2.51 5.12 -4.87
N GLN A 76 -2.21 6.37 -5.24
CA GLN A 76 -0.86 6.91 -5.11
C GLN A 76 -0.40 6.94 -3.64
N ALA A 77 -1.28 7.34 -2.71
CA ALA A 77 -0.96 7.32 -1.29
C ALA A 77 -0.68 5.91 -0.76
N LEU A 78 -1.46 4.91 -1.18
CA LEU A 78 -1.23 3.49 -0.84
C LEU A 78 0.13 2.98 -1.35
N ILE A 79 0.56 3.42 -2.54
CA ILE A 79 1.88 3.11 -3.08
C ILE A 79 2.98 3.76 -2.23
N ILE A 80 2.84 5.04 -1.89
CA ILE A 80 3.82 5.78 -1.08
C ILE A 80 4.01 5.14 0.30
N VAL A 81 2.91 4.83 1.02
CA VAL A 81 3.01 4.25 2.37
C VAL A 81 3.41 2.78 2.37
N GLY A 82 3.35 2.12 1.20
CA GLY A 82 3.78 0.75 0.99
C GLY A 82 5.19 0.59 0.41
N SER A 83 5.93 1.67 0.19
CA SER A 83 7.35 1.58 -0.16
C SER A 83 8.15 1.01 1.01
N GLU A 84 9.23 0.28 0.74
CA GLU A 84 10.07 -0.34 1.78
C GLU A 84 10.52 0.69 2.83
N ARG A 85 10.99 1.86 2.37
CA ARG A 85 11.44 2.94 3.25
C ARG A 85 10.32 3.44 4.16
N SER A 86 9.10 3.55 3.65
CA SER A 86 7.91 3.91 4.43
C SER A 86 7.51 2.82 5.43
N ILE A 87 7.65 1.54 5.07
CA ILE A 87 7.30 0.39 5.92
C ILE A 87 8.18 0.34 7.17
N PHE A 88 9.50 0.36 6.98
CA PHE A 88 10.45 0.33 8.09
C PHE A 88 10.52 1.66 8.85
N GLY A 89 10.17 2.76 8.17
CA GLY A 89 10.23 4.12 8.71
C GLY A 89 9.06 4.54 9.62
N GLY A 90 8.05 3.69 9.82
CA GLY A 90 6.99 3.95 10.79
C GLY A 90 6.04 5.12 10.46
N ILE A 91 5.68 5.30 9.18
CA ILE A 91 4.71 6.34 8.77
C ILE A 91 3.37 6.15 9.49
N THR A 92 2.93 7.15 10.25
CA THR A 92 1.67 7.07 11.02
C THR A 92 0.44 7.19 10.12
N ALA A 93 0.57 7.91 9.00
CA ALA A 93 -0.48 8.05 7.98
C ALA A 93 -0.95 6.72 7.39
N ARG A 94 -0.14 5.64 7.41
CA ARG A 94 -0.48 4.34 6.79
C ARG A 94 -1.83 3.83 7.25
N GLN A 95 -2.05 3.74 8.57
CA GLN A 95 -3.28 3.15 9.11
C GLN A 95 -4.52 3.96 8.73
N LYS A 96 -4.41 5.28 8.64
CA LYS A 96 -5.49 6.18 8.21
C LYS A 96 -5.79 5.97 6.72
N ILE A 97 -4.76 5.87 5.88
CA ILE A 97 -4.90 5.64 4.44
C ILE A 97 -5.47 4.24 4.15
N GLU A 98 -5.02 3.20 4.86
CA GLU A 98 -5.59 1.86 4.78
C GLU A 98 -7.07 1.82 5.20
N ARG A 99 -7.47 2.62 6.19
CA ARG A 99 -8.88 2.75 6.60
C ARG A 99 -9.74 3.42 5.52
N ILE A 100 -9.24 4.49 4.91
CA ILE A 100 -9.92 5.15 3.77
C ILE A 100 -10.07 4.13 2.63
N ALA A 101 -9.03 3.36 2.35
CA ALA A 101 -9.03 2.32 1.34
C ALA A 101 -10.05 1.20 1.61
N ALA A 102 -10.16 0.74 2.86
CA ALA A 102 -11.17 -0.25 3.24
C ALA A 102 -12.61 0.25 3.03
N THR A 103 -12.84 1.56 3.25
CA THR A 103 -14.16 2.17 3.01
C THR A 103 -14.47 2.29 1.52
N LYS A 104 -13.47 2.65 0.71
CA LYS A 104 -13.56 2.81 -0.76
C LYS A 104 -13.11 1.55 -1.54
N PHE A 105 -13.26 0.37 -0.94
CA PHE A 105 -12.67 -0.85 -1.47
C PHE A 105 -13.12 -1.17 -2.90
N GLN A 106 -14.42 -1.04 -3.19
CA GLN A 106 -14.97 -1.30 -4.52
C GLN A 106 -14.37 -0.36 -5.59
N ASP A 107 -14.22 0.93 -5.26
CA ASP A 107 -13.63 1.92 -6.17
C ASP A 107 -12.15 1.60 -6.47
N ILE A 108 -11.41 1.14 -5.44
CA ILE A 108 -10.01 0.77 -5.58
C ILE A 108 -9.84 -0.46 -6.48
N VAL A 109 -10.67 -1.50 -6.30
CA VAL A 109 -10.57 -2.74 -7.07
C VAL A 109 -10.83 -2.51 -8.56
N GLN A 110 -11.68 -1.55 -8.90
CA GLN A 110 -11.97 -1.18 -10.29
C GLN A 110 -10.93 -0.23 -10.90
N HIS A 111 -9.99 0.27 -10.11
CA HIS A 111 -9.03 1.27 -10.57
C HIS A 111 -7.94 0.65 -11.46
N LYS A 112 -7.57 1.34 -12.55
CA LYS A 112 -6.55 0.87 -13.52
C LYS A 112 -5.17 0.60 -12.91
N LEU A 113 -4.84 1.28 -11.81
CA LEU A 113 -3.57 1.13 -11.09
C LEU A 113 -3.67 0.19 -9.87
N PHE A 114 -4.77 -0.56 -9.72
CA PHE A 114 -5.00 -1.44 -8.58
C PHE A 114 -3.84 -2.43 -8.32
N GLY A 115 -3.30 -3.05 -9.37
CA GLY A 115 -2.15 -3.95 -9.26
C GLY A 115 -0.85 -3.29 -8.82
N HIS A 116 -0.75 -1.96 -8.81
CA HIS A 116 0.45 -1.27 -8.34
C HIS A 116 0.48 -1.12 -6.81
N ILE A 117 -0.64 -1.42 -6.11
CA ILE A 117 -0.68 -1.39 -4.65
C ILE A 117 0.27 -2.46 -4.10
N PRO A 118 1.20 -2.12 -3.20
CA PRO A 118 2.14 -3.09 -2.63
C PRO A 118 1.44 -4.25 -1.90
N PRO A 119 2.00 -5.48 -1.94
CA PRO A 119 1.36 -6.68 -1.41
C PRO A 119 0.94 -6.56 0.06
N ILE A 120 1.81 -5.99 0.90
CA ILE A 120 1.56 -5.82 2.33
C ILE A 120 0.43 -4.82 2.60
N ILE A 121 0.35 -3.74 1.82
CA ILE A 121 -0.71 -2.74 1.95
C ILE A 121 -2.05 -3.34 1.55
N PHE A 122 -2.10 -4.03 0.41
CA PHE A 122 -3.33 -4.68 -0.02
C PHE A 122 -3.79 -5.75 0.99
N ALA A 123 -2.86 -6.58 1.47
CA ALA A 123 -3.11 -7.57 2.52
C ALA A 123 -3.66 -6.93 3.81
N ASN A 124 -3.08 -5.80 4.25
CA ASN A 124 -3.57 -5.08 5.41
C ASN A 124 -4.99 -4.56 5.19
N VAL A 125 -5.28 -3.92 4.05
CA VAL A 125 -6.61 -3.39 3.72
C VAL A 125 -7.66 -4.49 3.78
N ILE A 126 -7.43 -5.64 3.14
CA ILE A 126 -8.41 -6.74 3.13
C ILE A 126 -8.54 -7.45 4.48
N SER A 127 -7.54 -7.31 5.37
CA SER A 127 -7.61 -7.88 6.72
C SER A 127 -8.48 -7.07 7.68
N ARG A 128 -8.89 -5.86 7.30
CA ARG A 128 -9.62 -4.95 8.18
C ARG A 128 -11.06 -5.43 8.43
N CYS A 129 -11.53 -5.22 9.66
CA CYS A 129 -12.90 -5.56 10.05
C CYS A 129 -13.94 -4.58 9.48
N ASP A 130 -13.54 -3.34 9.19
CA ASP A 130 -14.36 -2.29 8.57
C ASP A 130 -14.25 -2.27 7.03
N LEU A 131 -13.83 -3.38 6.42
CA LEU A 131 -13.77 -3.52 4.97
C LEU A 131 -15.18 -3.47 4.36
N ASN A 132 -15.40 -2.52 3.45
CA ASN A 132 -16.68 -2.33 2.79
C ASN A 132 -16.89 -3.36 1.66
N VAL A 133 -17.38 -4.54 2.05
CA VAL A 133 -17.65 -5.66 1.14
C VAL A 133 -18.83 -6.48 1.63
N GLU A 134 -19.67 -6.96 0.71
CA GLU A 134 -20.84 -7.77 1.06
C GLU A 134 -20.48 -9.20 1.48
N LYS A 135 -19.52 -9.81 0.78
CA LYS A 135 -19.15 -11.22 0.94
C LYS A 135 -17.65 -11.41 0.79
N GLU A 136 -17.10 -12.36 1.53
CA GLU A 136 -15.67 -12.68 1.49
C GLU A 136 -15.21 -13.18 0.12
N ILE A 137 -16.09 -13.79 -0.68
CA ILE A 137 -15.78 -14.18 -2.07
C ILE A 137 -15.38 -12.98 -2.94
N ASN A 138 -15.95 -11.80 -2.71
CA ASN A 138 -15.60 -10.59 -3.47
C ASN A 138 -14.17 -10.13 -3.13
N VAL A 139 -13.70 -10.38 -1.90
CA VAL A 139 -12.30 -10.13 -1.49
C VAL A 139 -11.36 -11.10 -2.19
N VAL A 140 -11.77 -12.37 -2.31
CA VAL A 140 -10.99 -13.37 -3.06
C VAL A 140 -10.88 -12.98 -4.53
N ASP A 141 -11.97 -12.53 -5.14
CA ASP A 141 -11.99 -12.11 -6.54
C ASP A 141 -11.08 -10.90 -6.77
N ALA A 142 -11.17 -9.89 -5.90
CA ALA A 142 -10.24 -8.77 -5.91
C ALA A 142 -8.78 -9.23 -5.76
N ALA A 143 -8.50 -10.19 -4.88
CA ALA A 143 -7.16 -10.74 -4.69
C ALA A 143 -6.65 -11.48 -5.94
N ILE A 144 -7.49 -12.26 -6.61
CA ILE A 144 -7.14 -12.94 -7.86
C ILE A 144 -6.80 -11.92 -8.95
N VAL A 145 -7.65 -10.89 -9.13
CA VAL A 145 -7.41 -9.80 -10.09
C VAL A 145 -6.10 -9.07 -9.78
N TRP A 146 -5.86 -8.77 -8.50
CA TRP A 146 -4.63 -8.12 -8.06
C TRP A 146 -3.39 -8.97 -8.34
N ILE A 147 -3.43 -10.27 -8.02
CA ILE A 147 -2.34 -11.24 -8.24
C ILE A 147 -1.98 -11.33 -9.73
N TRP A 148 -2.98 -11.27 -10.62
CA TRP A 148 -2.75 -11.30 -12.07
C TRP A 148 -1.89 -10.15 -12.57
N GLN A 149 -1.86 -9.03 -11.83
CA GLN A 149 -1.11 -7.84 -12.18
C GLN A 149 0.27 -7.80 -11.50
N GLN A 150 0.65 -8.82 -10.71
CA GLN A 150 1.93 -8.87 -9.99
C GLN A 150 3.04 -9.57 -10.78
N GLU A 151 4.23 -8.97 -10.81
CA GLU A 151 5.43 -9.62 -11.33
C GLU A 151 5.84 -10.85 -10.49
N LYS A 152 5.77 -10.73 -9.15
CA LYS A 152 6.16 -11.78 -8.19
C LYS A 152 4.93 -12.45 -7.56
N SER A 153 4.02 -12.96 -8.39
CA SER A 153 2.70 -13.46 -7.99
C SER A 153 2.72 -14.51 -6.86
N LEU A 154 3.71 -15.39 -6.79
CA LEU A 154 3.77 -16.47 -5.77
C LEU A 154 4.04 -15.96 -4.35
N ILE A 155 4.99 -15.05 -4.15
CA ILE A 155 5.31 -14.53 -2.81
C ILE A 155 4.19 -13.62 -2.33
N SER A 156 3.73 -12.74 -3.22
CA SER A 156 2.66 -11.78 -2.96
C SER A 156 1.33 -12.46 -2.63
N SER A 157 0.97 -13.51 -3.37
CA SER A 157 -0.28 -14.26 -3.14
C SER A 157 -0.33 -14.97 -1.80
N ALA A 158 0.78 -15.54 -1.32
CA ALA A 158 0.82 -16.19 -0.01
C ALA A 158 0.47 -15.20 1.10
N LEU A 159 1.03 -13.99 1.05
CA LEU A 159 0.73 -12.93 2.00
C LEU A 159 -0.73 -12.47 1.90
N VAL A 160 -1.24 -12.20 0.70
CA VAL A 160 -2.61 -11.72 0.49
C VAL A 160 -3.64 -12.77 0.90
N PHE A 161 -3.49 -14.01 0.44
CA PHE A 161 -4.38 -15.10 0.81
C PHE A 161 -4.31 -15.43 2.31
N SER A 162 -3.16 -15.20 2.96
CA SER A 162 -3.05 -15.27 4.43
C SER A 162 -3.94 -14.27 5.20
N ARG A 163 -4.55 -13.30 4.52
CA ARG A 163 -5.50 -12.35 5.14
C ARG A 163 -6.98 -12.62 4.86
N ILE A 164 -7.29 -13.50 3.91
CA ILE A 164 -8.69 -13.88 3.59
C ILE A 164 -9.30 -14.74 4.71
N ARG A 165 -10.50 -14.39 5.15
CA ARG A 165 -11.23 -15.02 6.24
C ARG A 165 -12.01 -16.25 5.74
N SER A 166 -11.31 -17.38 5.61
CA SER A 166 -11.85 -18.64 5.06
C SER A 166 -13.10 -19.18 5.77
N ALA A 167 -13.33 -18.77 7.03
CA ALA A 167 -14.53 -19.08 7.79
C ALA A 167 -15.82 -18.52 7.16
N PHE A 168 -15.74 -17.43 6.40
CA PHE A 168 -16.88 -16.81 5.71
C PHE A 168 -17.08 -17.30 4.26
N LEU A 169 -16.30 -18.29 3.82
CA LEU A 169 -16.44 -18.90 2.50
C LEU A 169 -17.26 -20.18 2.57
N SER A 170 -18.33 -20.26 1.77
CA SER A 170 -19.14 -21.47 1.64
C SER A 170 -18.39 -22.58 0.90
N HIS A 171 -18.93 -23.81 0.94
CA HIS A 171 -18.36 -24.92 0.17
C HIS A 171 -18.40 -24.65 -1.34
N GLY A 172 -19.47 -24.02 -1.85
CA GLY A 172 -19.58 -23.60 -3.25
C GLY A 172 -18.50 -22.59 -3.64
N ASP A 173 -18.27 -21.59 -2.77
CA ASP A 173 -17.23 -20.57 -2.98
C ASP A 173 -15.85 -21.22 -3.06
N ARG A 174 -15.53 -22.13 -2.14
CA ARG A 174 -14.24 -22.84 -2.11
C ARG A 174 -13.97 -23.62 -3.40
N ASN A 175 -15.00 -24.26 -3.96
CA ASN A 175 -14.88 -24.96 -5.24
C ASN A 175 -14.67 -23.98 -6.40
N SER A 176 -15.46 -22.90 -6.47
CA SER A 176 -15.29 -21.86 -7.49
C SER A 176 -13.90 -21.24 -7.45
N ILE A 177 -13.38 -20.94 -6.25
CA ILE A 177 -12.03 -20.39 -6.07
C ILE A 177 -10.98 -21.35 -6.59
N ARG A 178 -11.09 -22.66 -6.29
CA ARG A 178 -10.14 -23.67 -6.79
C ARG A 178 -10.08 -23.70 -8.31
N GLU A 179 -11.22 -23.61 -8.99
CA GLU A 179 -11.26 -23.56 -10.45
C GLU A 179 -10.66 -22.26 -11.00
N ARG A 180 -10.95 -21.10 -10.39
CA ARG A 180 -10.37 -19.81 -10.79
C ARG A 180 -8.85 -19.74 -10.55
N LEU A 181 -8.34 -20.37 -9.50
CA LEU A 181 -6.89 -20.42 -9.26
C LEU A 181 -6.16 -21.26 -10.31
N ARG A 182 -6.80 -22.28 -10.91
CA ARG A 182 -6.19 -23.08 -11.99
C ARG A 182 -5.91 -22.27 -13.25
N THR A 183 -6.70 -21.23 -13.51
CA THR A 183 -6.53 -20.37 -14.69
C THR A 183 -5.40 -19.34 -14.53
N LEU A 184 -4.81 -19.22 -13.33
CA LEU A 184 -3.69 -18.32 -13.08
C LEU A 184 -2.34 -18.93 -13.53
N PRO A 185 -1.38 -18.10 -13.98
CA PRO A 185 0.01 -18.53 -14.14
C PRO A 185 0.56 -19.04 -12.80
N ASN A 186 1.15 -20.23 -12.76
CA ASN A 186 1.52 -20.95 -11.53
C ASN A 186 0.33 -21.32 -10.61
N GLY A 187 -0.87 -21.44 -11.18
CA GLY A 187 -2.12 -21.71 -10.47
C GLY A 187 -2.09 -22.87 -9.49
N GLU A 188 -1.38 -23.96 -9.82
CA GLU A 188 -1.22 -25.11 -8.91
C GLU A 188 -0.44 -24.77 -7.64
N LYS A 189 0.61 -23.94 -7.72
CA LYS A 189 1.38 -23.47 -6.55
C LYS A 189 0.58 -22.47 -5.72
N LEU A 190 -0.19 -21.60 -6.38
CA LEU A 190 -1.10 -20.65 -5.73
C LEU A 190 -2.23 -21.39 -5.00
N ARG A 191 -2.77 -22.44 -5.62
CA ARG A 191 -3.77 -23.34 -5.02
C ARG A 191 -3.22 -24.02 -3.79
N ILE A 192 -1.97 -24.48 -3.81
CA ILE A 192 -1.30 -25.04 -2.63
C ILE A 192 -1.23 -23.98 -1.52
N SER A 193 -0.77 -22.76 -1.83
CA SER A 193 -0.69 -21.67 -0.85
C SER A 193 -2.07 -21.31 -0.23
N PHE A 194 -3.11 -21.20 -1.05
CA PHE A 194 -4.48 -20.97 -0.58
C PHE A 194 -5.03 -22.14 0.23
N SER A 195 -4.75 -23.38 -0.20
CA SER A 195 -5.25 -24.60 0.44
C SER A 195 -4.56 -24.91 1.76
N PHE A 196 -3.27 -24.59 1.91
CA PHE A 196 -2.54 -24.71 3.18
C PHE A 196 -3.24 -23.93 4.30
N LYS A 197 -3.84 -22.78 3.97
CA LYS A 197 -4.61 -21.99 4.93
C LYS A 197 -6.00 -22.57 5.22
N LEU A 198 -6.64 -23.21 4.25
CA LEU A 198 -7.91 -23.93 4.44
C LEU A 198 -7.75 -25.18 5.32
N PHE A 199 -6.60 -25.86 5.23
CA PHE A 199 -6.32 -27.06 6.03
C PHE A 199 -5.96 -26.75 7.48
N PHE A 200 -5.25 -25.65 7.76
CA PHE A 200 -4.82 -25.31 9.12
C PHE A 200 -5.94 -24.82 10.06
N PHE A 201 -7.15 -24.55 9.55
CA PHE A 201 -8.31 -24.18 10.38
C PHE A 201 -9.26 -25.35 10.71
N PHE A 202 -8.91 -26.58 10.34
CA PHE A 202 -9.64 -27.80 10.71
C PHE A 202 -8.95 -28.63 11.83
N VAL A 203 -7.91 -28.10 12.48
CA VAL A 203 -7.15 -28.79 13.54
C VAL A 203 -7.16 -28.03 14.89
N ILE A 204 -8.11 -27.12 15.12
CA ILE A 204 -8.42 -26.60 16.46
C ILE A 204 -9.93 -26.56 16.63
#